data_AF-A0A9W6NIB2-F1
#
_entry.id   AF-A0A9W6NIB2-F1
#
_cell.length_a   1.000
_cell.length_b   1.000
_cell.length_c   1.000
_cell.angle_alpha   90.00
_cell.angle_beta   90.00
_cell.angle_gamma   90.00
#
_symmetry.space_group_name_H-M   'P 1'
#
loop_
_entity.id
_entity.type
_entity.pdbx_description
1 polymer ?
#
loop_
_entity_poly.entity_id
_entity_poly.type
_entity_poly.pdbx_seq_one_letter_code
_entity_poly.pdbx_strand_id
1 'polypeptide(L)'
;MMEEQMQSSPTRRRVRIALAAASGVVAVAGVTLVATTSASAATVDTSATYVFVNRNSGKAIDVYNWATNDGAPVDQWSRNDLAVQQWKFVDAGSGYYKIKSVMSGKVLDLPNSTDGLQLVQNADSGSTTQHFRLQDSSGGYVRFVNRHSNKVIETWQWSTADGAMLDGYQNLDGANQQWQLVKLGSGGGGTTPTAGGGSTPTGAWPTATGSASGAKTIKVSGTLDGGMKRYCCIGDGGQSESQDPMFELADGATLKNVIIGSPAGDGVHCLGRCTIQNVWWEDVGEDGATFLGTNGGDSYVIGGGARSASDKLFQHNGNGTVHISNFYASGIGKLYRGCGNCTNHYERHVVVDNVLLVNAKYVVGINTNWGDTATLTRVVVQSSSGIHICAEYTGVAKGSEPKYLGDGMGDGHCNFKSSDITYK
;
A
#
# COMPACT_ATOMS: atom_id res chain seq x y z
N MET A 1 82.27 -36.92 -35.55
CA MET A 1 83.17 -37.99 -35.10
C MET A 1 82.33 -39.07 -34.47
N MET A 2 82.34 -40.25 -35.11
CA MET A 2 81.93 -41.58 -34.63
C MET A 2 80.44 -41.70 -34.24
N GLU A 3 79.54 -42.17 -35.12
CA GLU A 3 79.37 -43.56 -35.59
C GLU A 3 79.44 -44.58 -34.47
N GLU A 4 78.34 -45.30 -34.25
CA GLU A 4 78.20 -46.76 -34.43
C GLU A 4 76.92 -47.24 -33.74
N GLN A 5 76.20 -48.28 -34.15
CA GLN A 5 76.04 -49.02 -35.40
C GLN A 5 74.78 -49.89 -35.16
N MET A 6 74.15 -50.29 -36.24
CA MET A 6 72.91 -51.05 -36.33
C MET A 6 73.25 -52.53 -36.56
N GLN A 7 72.61 -53.49 -35.88
CA GLN A 7 72.50 -54.92 -36.28
C GLN A 7 71.84 -55.73 -35.14
N SER A 8 71.08 -56.81 -35.31
CA SER A 8 70.35 -57.46 -36.41
C SER A 8 69.59 -58.66 -35.79
N SER A 9 68.46 -59.04 -36.39
CA SER A 9 67.63 -60.26 -36.16
C SER A 9 68.41 -61.59 -36.33
N PRO A 10 67.84 -62.84 -36.34
CA PRO A 10 66.45 -63.37 -36.15
C PRO A 10 66.41 -64.67 -35.26
N THR A 11 65.29 -65.32 -34.91
CA THR A 11 64.70 -66.47 -35.67
C THR A 11 63.48 -67.16 -35.00
N ARG A 12 62.45 -67.37 -35.84
CA ARG A 12 61.63 -68.58 -36.14
C ARG A 12 60.59 -69.21 -35.17
N ARG A 13 59.35 -69.20 -35.70
CA ARG A 13 58.29 -70.25 -35.79
C ARG A 13 57.62 -70.65 -34.46
N ARG A 14 56.28 -70.56 -34.30
CA ARG A 14 55.23 -71.26 -35.09
C ARG A 14 53.86 -70.54 -35.02
N VAL A 15 53.06 -70.73 -36.07
CA VAL A 15 51.69 -70.22 -36.29
C VAL A 15 50.66 -71.11 -35.57
N ARG A 16 49.61 -70.53 -34.96
CA ARG A 16 48.17 -70.77 -35.28
C ARG A 16 47.19 -70.07 -34.31
N ILE A 17 46.43 -69.14 -34.90
CA ILE A 17 44.96 -68.94 -34.82
C ILE A 17 44.34 -68.52 -33.47
N ALA A 18 43.97 -67.23 -33.46
CA ALA A 18 42.75 -66.58 -32.96
C ALA A 18 42.15 -66.96 -31.60
N LEU A 19 42.02 -65.95 -30.73
CA LEU A 19 40.72 -65.48 -30.24
C LEU A 19 40.85 -64.01 -29.82
N ALA A 20 39.95 -63.16 -30.32
CA ALA A 20 39.85 -61.76 -29.92
C ALA A 20 39.28 -61.66 -28.51
N ALA A 21 39.97 -60.96 -27.62
CA ALA A 21 39.39 -60.41 -26.41
C ALA A 21 40.07 -59.06 -26.16
N ALA A 22 39.43 -57.98 -26.64
CA ALA A 22 39.79 -56.63 -26.25
C ALA A 22 39.43 -56.47 -24.76
N SER A 23 40.44 -56.49 -23.89
CA SER A 23 40.27 -56.05 -22.50
C SER A 23 40.15 -54.53 -22.49
N GLY A 24 38.94 -54.04 -22.74
CA GLY A 24 38.56 -52.68 -22.41
C GLY A 24 38.55 -52.55 -20.89
N VAL A 25 39.50 -51.78 -20.35
CA VAL A 25 39.37 -51.24 -19.00
C VAL A 25 38.19 -50.28 -19.04
N VAL A 26 37.03 -50.75 -18.58
CA VAL A 26 35.90 -49.88 -18.28
C VAL A 26 36.33 -49.05 -17.07
N ALA A 27 36.81 -47.83 -17.31
CA ALA A 27 36.77 -46.80 -16.30
C ALA A 27 35.29 -46.58 -15.99
N VAL A 28 34.82 -47.13 -14.87
CA VAL A 28 33.54 -46.76 -14.29
C VAL A 28 33.72 -45.32 -13.83
N ALA A 29 33.51 -44.37 -14.75
CA ALA A 29 33.18 -43.02 -14.39
C ALA A 29 31.89 -43.13 -13.58
N GLY A 30 32.03 -43.07 -12.26
CA GLY A 30 30.90 -42.88 -11.37
C GLY A 30 30.26 -41.55 -11.78
N VAL A 31 29.25 -41.63 -12.64
CA VAL A 31 28.34 -40.53 -12.87
C VAL A 31 27.58 -40.41 -11.55
N THR A 32 28.12 -39.61 -10.64
CA THR A 32 27.31 -39.03 -9.59
C THR A 32 26.23 -38.24 -10.30
N LEU A 33 25.04 -38.84 -10.40
CA LEU A 33 23.80 -38.12 -10.62
C LEU A 33 23.73 -37.11 -9.48
N VAL A 34 24.22 -35.89 -9.73
CA VAL A 34 23.83 -34.74 -8.93
C VAL A 34 22.34 -34.63 -9.21
N ALA A 35 21.52 -35.13 -8.28
CA ALA A 35 20.12 -34.80 -8.25
C ALA A 35 20.07 -33.28 -8.13
N THR A 36 19.87 -32.59 -9.25
CA THR A 36 19.54 -31.18 -9.24
C THR A 36 18.21 -31.11 -8.53
N THR A 37 18.22 -30.77 -7.25
CA THR A 37 17.00 -30.36 -6.56
C THR A 37 16.47 -29.19 -7.35
N SER A 38 15.37 -29.41 -8.08
CA SER A 38 14.62 -28.31 -8.67
C SER A 38 14.40 -27.28 -7.58
N ALA A 39 14.85 -26.05 -7.79
CA ALA A 39 14.60 -24.97 -6.87
C ALA A 39 13.10 -24.95 -6.58
N SER A 40 12.74 -25.11 -5.31
CA SER A 40 11.36 -24.89 -4.91
C SER A 40 11.09 -23.43 -5.21
N ALA A 41 10.21 -23.15 -6.18
CA ALA A 41 9.78 -21.78 -6.42
C ALA A 41 9.29 -21.23 -5.08
N ALA A 42 9.70 -20.01 -4.71
CA ALA A 42 9.20 -19.33 -3.53
C ALA A 42 7.67 -19.49 -3.49
N THR A 43 7.16 -20.25 -2.52
CA THR A 43 5.73 -20.53 -2.44
C THR A 43 5.05 -19.26 -1.97
N VAL A 44 4.47 -18.52 -2.93
CA VAL A 44 3.68 -17.33 -2.64
C VAL A 44 2.29 -17.75 -2.17
N ASP A 45 1.80 -17.10 -1.12
CA ASP A 45 0.40 -17.20 -0.71
C ASP A 45 -0.45 -16.34 -1.65
N THR A 46 -1.16 -16.96 -2.59
CA THR A 46 -2.02 -16.30 -3.58
C THR A 46 -3.29 -15.70 -2.99
N SER A 47 -3.62 -16.03 -1.72
CA SER A 47 -4.72 -15.39 -1.00
C SER A 47 -4.30 -14.05 -0.38
N ALA A 48 -3.00 -13.80 -0.24
CA ALA A 48 -2.45 -12.62 0.40
C ALA A 48 -2.20 -11.46 -0.57
N THR A 49 -2.15 -10.25 0.00
CA THR A 49 -1.69 -9.04 -0.68
C THR A 49 -0.24 -8.78 -0.32
N TYR A 50 0.54 -8.25 -1.25
CA TYR A 50 1.95 -7.93 -1.05
C TYR A 50 2.26 -6.49 -1.45
N VAL A 51 3.30 -5.95 -0.82
CA VAL A 51 4.06 -4.81 -1.33
C VAL A 51 5.44 -5.31 -1.74
N PHE A 52 5.93 -4.90 -2.90
CA PHE A 52 7.23 -5.33 -3.42
C PHE A 52 8.24 -4.23 -3.21
N VAL A 53 9.17 -4.43 -2.28
CA VAL A 53 10.14 -3.41 -1.88
C VAL A 53 11.51 -3.69 -2.50
N ASN A 54 12.03 -2.75 -3.26
CA ASN A 54 13.34 -2.88 -3.89
C ASN A 54 14.46 -2.91 -2.85
N ARG A 55 15.42 -3.83 -3.00
CA ARG A 55 16.55 -3.96 -2.07
C ARG A 55 17.49 -2.75 -2.09
N ASN A 56 17.70 -2.14 -3.25
CA ASN A 56 18.60 -1.00 -3.39
C ASN A 56 17.98 0.30 -2.83
N SER A 57 16.76 0.62 -3.22
CA SER A 57 16.14 1.92 -2.88
C SER A 57 15.27 1.89 -1.61
N GLY A 58 14.82 0.71 -1.18
CA GLY A 58 13.81 0.58 -0.11
C GLY A 58 12.41 1.07 -0.52
N LYS A 59 12.19 1.38 -1.80
CA LYS A 59 10.93 1.87 -2.36
C LYS A 59 10.08 0.74 -2.92
N ALA A 60 8.79 0.98 -3.06
CA ALA A 60 7.82 -0.01 -3.52
C ALA A 60 7.50 0.12 -5.01
N ILE A 61 7.18 -1.00 -5.67
CA ILE A 61 6.51 -0.98 -6.99
C ILE A 61 5.16 -0.26 -6.83
N ASP A 62 4.94 0.79 -7.64
CA ASP A 62 3.84 1.75 -7.51
C ASP A 62 3.22 2.05 -8.88
N VAL A 63 1.89 2.02 -8.98
CA VAL A 63 1.17 2.48 -10.18
C VAL A 63 1.17 4.01 -10.23
N TYR A 64 1.83 4.57 -11.25
CA TYR A 64 1.99 6.01 -11.38
C TYR A 64 0.65 6.75 -11.38
N ASN A 65 0.56 7.80 -10.56
CA ASN A 65 -0.57 8.74 -10.49
C ASN A 65 -1.94 8.07 -10.27
N TRP A 66 -1.99 6.97 -9.51
CA TRP A 66 -3.25 6.25 -9.22
C TRP A 66 -4.02 5.85 -10.49
N ALA A 67 -3.31 5.72 -11.61
CA ALA A 67 -3.92 5.48 -12.90
C ALA A 67 -4.63 4.12 -12.91
N THR A 68 -5.76 4.06 -13.61
CA THR A 68 -6.53 2.81 -13.78
C THR A 68 -6.71 2.44 -15.24
N ASN A 69 -6.15 3.18 -16.21
CA ASN A 69 -6.18 2.86 -17.64
C ASN A 69 -5.13 1.80 -18.03
N ASP A 70 -5.34 1.17 -19.19
CA ASP A 70 -4.31 0.33 -19.83
C ASP A 70 -3.10 1.17 -20.25
N GLY A 71 -1.92 0.56 -20.23
CA GLY A 71 -0.64 1.19 -20.53
C GLY A 71 -0.17 2.19 -19.47
N ALA A 72 -0.83 2.26 -18.31
CA ALA A 72 -0.40 3.14 -17.23
C ALA A 72 1.00 2.70 -16.72
N PRO A 73 1.96 3.65 -16.60
CA PRO A 73 3.29 3.36 -16.09
C PRO A 73 3.28 2.81 -14.67
N VAL A 74 4.23 1.92 -14.40
CA VAL A 74 4.53 1.40 -13.06
C VAL A 74 5.95 1.78 -12.72
N ASP A 75 6.09 2.57 -11.65
CA ASP A 75 7.34 3.16 -11.21
C ASP A 75 7.67 2.68 -9.79
N GLN A 76 8.71 3.23 -9.17
CA GLN A 76 8.90 3.11 -7.72
C GLN A 76 8.47 4.38 -6.99
N TRP A 77 7.97 4.19 -5.76
CA TRP A 77 7.69 5.30 -4.86
C TRP A 77 7.99 4.91 -3.41
N SER A 78 8.23 5.92 -2.57
CA SER A 78 8.33 5.77 -1.13
C SER A 78 7.17 4.91 -0.62
N ARG A 79 7.52 3.82 0.06
CA ARG A 79 6.54 2.84 0.52
C ARG A 79 5.52 3.51 1.43
N ASN A 80 4.28 3.55 0.98
CA ASN A 80 3.13 4.11 1.67
C ASN A 80 2.01 3.05 1.86
N ASP A 81 2.21 1.84 1.34
CA ASP A 81 1.29 0.70 1.45
C ASP A 81 -0.10 0.96 0.83
N LEU A 82 -0.30 2.04 0.07
CA LEU A 82 -1.56 2.36 -0.59
C LEU A 82 -1.92 1.36 -1.68
N ALA A 83 -3.17 1.39 -2.16
CA ALA A 83 -3.66 0.46 -3.19
C ALA A 83 -2.77 0.42 -4.44
N VAL A 84 -2.14 1.55 -4.79
CA VAL A 84 -1.18 1.70 -5.90
C VAL A 84 0.06 0.80 -5.76
N GLN A 85 0.43 0.43 -4.53
CA GLN A 85 1.61 -0.38 -4.21
C GLN A 85 1.27 -1.82 -3.81
N GLN A 86 -0.02 -2.18 -3.86
CA GLN A 86 -0.52 -3.45 -3.40
C GLN A 86 -0.79 -4.40 -4.57
N TRP A 87 -0.27 -5.61 -4.44
CA TRP A 87 -0.27 -6.60 -5.51
C TRP A 87 -0.72 -7.97 -5.01
N LYS A 88 -1.47 -8.71 -5.82
CA LYS A 88 -1.84 -10.11 -5.57
C LYS A 88 -1.26 -11.01 -6.64
N PHE A 89 -0.81 -12.19 -6.24
CA PHE A 89 -0.43 -13.24 -7.19
C PHE A 89 -1.67 -14.00 -7.64
N VAL A 90 -1.82 -14.14 -8.96
CA VAL A 90 -2.83 -15.00 -9.58
C VAL A 90 -2.08 -16.08 -10.35
N ASP A 91 -2.35 -17.35 -10.04
CA ASP A 91 -1.69 -18.47 -10.71
C ASP A 91 -1.94 -18.45 -12.23
N ALA A 92 -0.87 -18.60 -13.00
CA ALA A 92 -0.87 -18.69 -14.46
C ALA A 92 -0.36 -20.06 -14.96
N GLY A 93 -0.17 -21.01 -14.04
CA GLY A 93 0.28 -22.37 -14.30
C GLY A 93 1.80 -22.47 -14.48
N SER A 94 2.32 -23.69 -14.32
CA SER A 94 3.74 -24.03 -14.55
C SER A 94 4.73 -23.17 -13.73
N GLY A 95 4.33 -22.73 -12.53
CA GLY A 95 5.16 -21.90 -11.65
C GLY A 95 5.25 -20.42 -12.04
N TYR A 96 4.36 -19.95 -12.92
CA TYR A 96 4.22 -18.55 -13.28
C TYR A 96 2.98 -17.94 -12.64
N TYR A 97 3.04 -16.64 -12.39
CA TYR A 97 1.97 -15.85 -11.81
C TYR A 97 1.74 -14.61 -12.66
N LYS A 98 0.49 -14.15 -12.68
CA LYS A 98 0.15 -12.76 -12.97
C LYS A 98 0.25 -11.98 -11.66
N ILE A 99 0.75 -10.75 -11.76
CA ILE A 99 0.88 -9.85 -10.62
C ILE A 99 -0.21 -8.78 -10.77
N LYS A 100 -1.30 -8.95 -10.03
CA LYS A 100 -2.53 -8.15 -10.16
C LYS A 100 -2.51 -6.97 -9.19
N SER A 101 -2.69 -5.76 -9.70
CA SER A 101 -2.89 -4.55 -8.90
C SER A 101 -4.18 -4.68 -8.07
N VAL A 102 -4.08 -4.40 -6.78
CA VAL A 102 -5.24 -4.33 -5.87
C VAL A 102 -6.12 -3.13 -6.19
N MET A 103 -5.53 -2.00 -6.63
CA MET A 103 -6.27 -0.81 -7.02
C MET A 103 -7.13 -1.02 -8.27
N SER A 104 -6.51 -1.39 -9.39
CA SER A 104 -7.14 -1.34 -10.70
C SER A 104 -7.73 -2.68 -11.15
N GLY A 105 -7.31 -3.77 -10.51
CA GLY A 105 -7.60 -5.14 -10.95
C GLY A 105 -6.87 -5.56 -12.24
N LYS A 106 -5.99 -4.71 -12.79
CA LYS A 106 -5.14 -5.01 -13.94
C LYS A 106 -3.88 -5.76 -13.51
N VAL A 107 -3.11 -6.28 -14.46
CA VAL A 107 -1.89 -7.04 -14.21
C VAL A 107 -0.67 -6.32 -14.75
N LEU A 108 0.48 -6.51 -14.09
CA LEU A 108 1.77 -6.07 -14.61
C LEU A 108 2.06 -6.72 -15.97
N ASP A 109 2.64 -5.93 -16.86
CA ASP A 109 2.95 -6.32 -18.23
C ASP A 109 4.31 -5.74 -18.61
N LEU A 110 5.22 -6.60 -19.06
CA LEU A 110 6.46 -6.21 -19.73
C LEU A 110 6.25 -6.40 -21.24
N PRO A 111 5.88 -5.35 -22.00
CA PRO A 111 5.21 -5.51 -23.29
C PRO A 111 6.04 -6.22 -24.38
N ASN A 112 7.38 -6.20 -24.29
CA ASN A 112 8.26 -6.93 -25.20
C ASN A 112 9.64 -7.21 -24.56
N SER A 113 10.59 -7.72 -25.35
CA SER A 113 11.92 -8.15 -24.91
C SER A 113 13.03 -7.09 -24.96
N THR A 114 12.69 -5.82 -25.23
CA THR A 114 13.64 -4.71 -25.32
C THR A 114 14.11 -4.31 -23.93
N ASP A 115 15.42 -4.18 -23.76
CA ASP A 115 16.02 -3.69 -22.52
C ASP A 115 15.63 -2.22 -22.30
N GLY A 116 15.25 -1.86 -21.07
CA GLY A 116 14.87 -0.48 -20.73
C GLY A 116 13.42 -0.13 -21.00
N LEU A 117 12.59 -1.10 -21.38
CA LEU A 117 11.19 -0.83 -21.64
C LEU A 117 10.39 -0.73 -20.33
N GLN A 118 9.68 0.39 -20.17
CA GLN A 118 8.78 0.66 -19.06
C GLN A 118 7.83 -0.51 -18.77
N LEU A 119 7.78 -0.90 -17.50
CA LEU A 119 6.76 -1.76 -16.92
C LEU A 119 5.44 -0.99 -16.86
N VAL A 120 4.36 -1.62 -17.32
CA VAL A 120 3.02 -1.03 -17.32
C VAL A 120 2.01 -1.97 -16.67
N GLN A 121 0.80 -1.48 -16.43
CA GLN A 121 -0.36 -2.33 -16.16
C GLN A 121 -1.30 -2.38 -17.36
N ASN A 122 -1.90 -3.55 -17.59
CA ASN A 122 -2.92 -3.78 -18.62
C ASN A 122 -4.00 -4.72 -18.11
N ALA A 123 -5.17 -4.69 -18.75
CA ALA A 123 -6.16 -5.74 -18.63
C ALA A 123 -5.52 -7.12 -18.85
N ASP A 124 -5.98 -8.09 -18.06
CA ASP A 124 -5.52 -9.47 -18.15
C ASP A 124 -5.90 -10.06 -19.52
N SER A 125 -4.89 -10.34 -20.33
CA SER A 125 -5.03 -10.91 -21.67
C SER A 125 -4.62 -12.38 -21.72
N GLY A 126 -4.05 -12.93 -20.65
CA GLY A 126 -3.40 -14.24 -20.63
C GLY A 126 -2.09 -14.31 -21.41
N SER A 127 -1.56 -13.18 -21.91
CA SER A 127 -0.29 -13.11 -22.63
C SER A 127 0.89 -13.54 -21.74
N THR A 128 1.89 -14.19 -22.34
CA THR A 128 3.14 -14.53 -21.63
C THR A 128 3.96 -13.29 -21.22
N THR A 129 3.66 -12.11 -21.76
CA THR A 129 4.25 -10.83 -21.31
C THR A 129 3.75 -10.41 -19.93
N GLN A 130 2.61 -10.97 -19.47
CA GLN A 130 1.99 -10.71 -18.16
C GLN A 130 2.30 -11.81 -17.13
N HIS A 131 3.15 -12.78 -17.49
CA HIS A 131 3.47 -13.94 -16.65
C HIS A 131 4.88 -13.83 -16.09
N PHE A 132 5.01 -13.94 -14.77
CA PHE A 132 6.27 -13.83 -14.05
C PHE A 132 6.47 -15.05 -13.16
N ARG A 133 7.66 -15.63 -13.16
CA ARG A 133 8.09 -16.56 -12.11
C ARG A 133 8.95 -15.84 -11.10
N LEU A 134 8.92 -16.29 -9.86
CA LEU A 134 9.83 -15.80 -8.83
C LEU A 134 11.11 -16.62 -8.87
N GLN A 135 12.24 -15.93 -8.86
CA GLN A 135 13.57 -16.54 -8.76
C GLN A 135 14.28 -15.99 -7.53
N ASP A 136 14.71 -16.87 -6.64
CA ASP A 136 15.34 -16.48 -5.38
C ASP A 136 16.65 -15.71 -5.58
N SER A 137 16.91 -14.80 -4.65
CA SER A 137 18.16 -14.10 -4.42
C SER A 137 18.53 -14.19 -2.93
N SER A 138 19.79 -13.94 -2.60
CA SER A 138 20.27 -14.06 -1.21
C SER A 138 19.52 -13.11 -0.25
N GLY A 139 19.30 -13.56 0.99
CA GLY A 139 18.70 -12.74 2.04
C GLY A 139 17.17 -12.65 2.01
N GLY A 140 16.48 -13.58 1.36
CA GLY A 140 15.01 -13.61 1.29
C GLY A 140 14.41 -12.67 0.25
N TYR A 141 15.22 -12.15 -0.67
CA TYR A 141 14.78 -11.37 -1.82
C TYR A 141 14.49 -12.27 -3.01
N VAL A 142 13.69 -11.76 -3.95
CA VAL A 142 13.37 -12.45 -5.20
C VAL A 142 13.54 -11.52 -6.40
N ARG A 143 13.61 -12.11 -7.58
CA ARG A 143 13.48 -11.44 -8.88
C ARG A 143 12.20 -11.90 -9.57
N PHE A 144 11.51 -10.98 -10.24
CA PHE A 144 10.36 -11.30 -11.08
C PHE A 144 10.83 -11.54 -12.51
N VAL A 145 10.94 -12.81 -12.92
CA VAL A 145 11.42 -13.19 -14.25
C VAL A 145 10.24 -13.38 -15.20
N ASN A 146 10.20 -12.59 -16.27
CA ASN A 146 9.13 -12.64 -17.25
C ASN A 146 9.20 -13.90 -18.12
N ARG A 147 8.05 -14.54 -18.36
CA ARG A 147 7.92 -15.78 -19.12
C ARG A 147 8.26 -15.61 -20.60
N HIS A 148 7.92 -14.47 -21.19
CA HIS A 148 8.12 -14.22 -22.62
C HIS A 148 9.58 -13.90 -22.93
N SER A 149 10.19 -13.00 -22.15
CA SER A 149 11.50 -12.40 -22.49
C SER A 149 12.68 -12.92 -21.64
N ASN A 150 12.42 -13.63 -20.54
CA ASN A 150 13.40 -13.95 -19.49
C ASN A 150 14.07 -12.72 -18.83
N LYS A 151 13.55 -11.52 -19.07
CA LYS A 151 13.98 -10.28 -18.41
C LYS A 151 13.40 -10.21 -17.00
N VAL A 152 14.01 -9.37 -16.16
CA VAL A 152 13.55 -9.10 -14.80
C VAL A 152 13.05 -7.68 -14.66
N ILE A 153 12.10 -7.48 -13.74
CA ILE A 153 11.69 -6.14 -13.31
C ILE A 153 12.84 -5.52 -12.51
N GLU A 154 13.33 -4.37 -12.94
CA GLU A 154 14.35 -3.60 -12.23
C GLU A 154 13.97 -2.13 -12.07
N THR A 155 14.70 -1.44 -11.20
CA THR A 155 14.68 0.02 -11.14
C THR A 155 15.71 0.59 -12.11
N TRP A 156 15.22 1.38 -13.08
CA TRP A 156 16.03 1.97 -14.13
C TRP A 156 17.18 2.79 -13.55
N GLN A 157 18.38 2.55 -14.07
CA GLN A 157 19.61 3.24 -13.66
C GLN A 157 19.88 3.23 -12.15
N TRP A 158 19.39 2.20 -11.43
CA TRP A 158 19.59 2.05 -9.98
C TRP A 158 19.08 3.24 -9.15
N SER A 159 18.13 4.01 -9.70
CA SER A 159 17.63 5.21 -9.05
C SER A 159 17.04 4.91 -7.67
N THR A 160 17.24 5.83 -6.73
CA THR A 160 16.59 5.81 -5.42
C THR A 160 15.59 6.96 -5.26
N ALA A 161 15.20 7.60 -6.36
CA ALA A 161 14.20 8.68 -6.35
C ALA A 161 12.78 8.13 -6.43
N ASP A 162 11.83 8.89 -5.89
CA ASP A 162 10.41 8.68 -6.14
C ASP A 162 10.08 9.00 -7.60
N GLY A 163 9.19 8.20 -8.20
CA GLY A 163 8.80 8.30 -9.61
C GLY A 163 9.86 7.76 -10.57
N ALA A 164 10.84 6.99 -10.09
CA ALA A 164 11.80 6.37 -10.99
C ALA A 164 11.15 5.19 -11.73
N MET A 165 11.34 5.16 -13.05
CA MET A 165 10.85 4.11 -13.94
C MET A 165 11.26 2.71 -13.44
N LEU A 166 10.31 1.78 -13.49
CA LEU A 166 10.62 0.35 -13.48
C LEU A 166 10.53 -0.19 -14.89
N ASP A 167 11.48 -1.05 -15.25
CA ASP A 167 11.63 -1.56 -16.60
C ASP A 167 12.00 -3.04 -16.63
N GLY A 168 12.01 -3.60 -17.84
CA GLY A 168 12.53 -4.94 -18.10
C GLY A 168 13.99 -4.90 -18.54
N TYR A 169 14.87 -5.61 -17.81
CA TYR A 169 16.28 -5.72 -18.16
C TYR A 169 16.83 -7.14 -18.02
N GLN A 170 18.05 -7.36 -18.50
CA GLN A 170 18.78 -8.62 -18.34
C GLN A 170 18.86 -9.02 -16.86
N ASN A 171 18.70 -10.31 -16.58
CA ASN A 171 18.79 -10.83 -15.23
C ASN A 171 20.26 -10.88 -14.78
N LEU A 172 20.69 -9.86 -14.04
CA LEU A 172 22.04 -9.68 -13.52
C LEU A 172 22.13 -9.92 -12.00
N ASP A 173 21.00 -10.17 -11.35
CA ASP A 173 20.91 -10.33 -9.88
C ASP A 173 21.43 -9.08 -9.12
N GLY A 174 21.33 -7.90 -9.74
CA GLY A 174 21.67 -6.63 -9.11
C GLY A 174 20.68 -6.27 -8.00
N ALA A 175 21.10 -5.49 -7.00
CA ALA A 175 20.22 -5.10 -5.90
C ALA A 175 19.02 -4.25 -6.36
N ASN A 176 19.15 -3.53 -7.48
CA ASN A 176 18.03 -2.82 -8.14
C ASN A 176 17.02 -3.77 -8.82
N GLN A 177 17.33 -5.06 -8.98
CA GLN A 177 16.46 -6.10 -9.56
C GLN A 177 15.84 -7.00 -8.49
N GLN A 178 16.20 -6.80 -7.22
CA GLN A 178 15.83 -7.66 -6.10
C GLN A 178 14.73 -7.02 -5.27
N TRP A 179 13.70 -7.81 -4.99
CA TRP A 179 12.47 -7.36 -4.35
C TRP A 179 12.17 -8.18 -3.11
N GLN A 180 11.86 -7.50 -2.01
CA GLN A 180 11.29 -8.11 -0.83
C GLN A 180 9.78 -8.20 -1.00
N LEU A 181 9.23 -9.40 -0.81
CA LEU A 181 7.78 -9.64 -0.78
C LEU A 181 7.27 -9.35 0.63
N VAL A 182 6.71 -8.17 0.85
CA VAL A 182 6.12 -7.83 2.15
C VAL A 182 4.66 -8.25 2.15
N LYS A 183 4.35 -9.38 2.80
CA LYS A 183 2.99 -9.89 2.96
C LYS A 183 2.17 -8.97 3.88
N LEU A 184 1.05 -8.48 3.38
CA LEU A 184 0.05 -7.76 4.17
C LEU A 184 -0.99 -8.77 4.70
N GLY A 185 -1.13 -8.90 6.03
CA GLY A 185 -2.23 -9.66 6.65
C GLY A 185 -1.91 -11.05 7.24
N SER A 186 -0.74 -11.27 7.84
CA SER A 186 -0.54 -12.32 8.85
C SER A 186 0.34 -11.70 9.96
N GLY A 187 -0.12 -11.75 11.21
CA GLY A 187 0.26 -10.82 12.29
C GLY A 187 1.78 -10.57 12.47
N GLY A 188 2.12 -9.28 12.63
CA GLY A 188 3.42 -8.81 13.13
C GLY A 188 4.14 -7.80 12.23
N GLY A 189 3.80 -6.51 12.36
CA GLY A 189 4.73 -5.40 12.18
C GLY A 189 4.86 -4.75 10.79
N GLY A 190 4.16 -3.62 10.60
CA GLY A 190 4.53 -2.59 9.61
C GLY A 190 3.59 -2.47 8.42
N THR A 191 2.41 -1.90 8.66
CA THR A 191 1.36 -1.62 7.66
C THR A 191 0.90 -0.18 7.76
N THR A 192 0.49 0.47 6.66
CA THR A 192 -0.96 0.81 6.56
C THR A 192 -1.51 0.99 5.13
N PRO A 193 -2.70 0.43 4.81
CA PRO A 193 -3.22 0.28 3.45
C PRO A 193 -4.43 1.17 3.09
N THR A 194 -4.69 1.41 1.80
CA THR A 194 -6.04 1.81 1.28
C THR A 194 -6.58 0.80 0.26
N ALA A 195 -7.90 0.59 0.33
CA ALA A 195 -8.91 0.14 -0.64
C ALA A 195 -8.60 -0.93 -1.72
N GLY A 196 -8.97 -2.17 -1.42
CA GLY A 196 -9.23 -3.22 -2.43
C GLY A 196 -9.30 -4.63 -1.84
N GLY A 197 -10.44 -5.00 -1.24
CA GLY A 197 -10.69 -6.36 -0.75
C GLY A 197 -10.23 -6.69 0.68
N GLY A 198 -10.12 -5.68 1.55
CA GLY A 198 -9.99 -5.90 3.00
C GLY A 198 -11.33 -6.31 3.62
N SER A 199 -11.30 -7.20 4.61
CA SER A 199 -12.45 -7.42 5.49
C SER A 199 -12.87 -6.08 6.11
N THR A 200 -14.17 -5.91 6.38
CA THR A 200 -14.68 -4.77 7.16
C THR A 200 -13.81 -4.58 8.42
N PRO A 201 -13.37 -3.34 8.75
CA PRO A 201 -12.65 -3.08 10.00
C PRO A 201 -13.41 -3.66 11.19
N THR A 202 -12.73 -4.33 12.12
CA THR A 202 -13.37 -5.10 13.20
C THR A 202 -13.51 -4.33 14.51
N GLY A 203 -12.90 -3.15 14.61
CA GLY A 203 -12.76 -2.43 15.89
C GLY A 203 -11.77 -3.06 16.86
N ALA A 204 -10.93 -3.99 16.39
CA ALA A 204 -9.85 -4.57 17.20
C ALA A 204 -8.83 -3.48 17.59
N TRP A 205 -8.86 -3.07 18.85
CA TRP A 205 -8.02 -1.98 19.34
C TRP A 205 -6.58 -2.43 19.57
N PRO A 206 -5.57 -1.65 19.17
CA PRO A 206 -4.17 -1.99 19.41
C PRO A 206 -3.78 -1.79 20.87
N THR A 207 -2.74 -2.52 21.29
CA THR A 207 -2.08 -2.30 22.58
C THR A 207 -0.94 -1.30 22.42
N ALA A 208 -0.86 -0.32 23.33
CA ALA A 208 0.22 0.64 23.33
C ALA A 208 1.58 -0.03 23.64
N THR A 209 2.61 0.27 22.86
CA THR A 209 3.99 -0.23 23.08
C THR A 209 4.75 0.57 24.14
N GLY A 210 4.19 1.70 24.56
CA GLY A 210 4.72 2.62 25.54
C GLY A 210 3.84 3.86 25.63
N SER A 211 4.22 4.84 26.45
CA SER A 211 3.51 6.11 26.57
C SER A 211 4.48 7.28 26.60
N ALA A 212 4.11 8.36 25.94
CA ALA A 212 4.76 9.66 26.00
C ALA A 212 3.73 10.66 26.53
N SER A 213 4.06 11.31 27.65
CA SER A 213 3.24 12.34 28.26
C SER A 213 3.97 13.67 28.24
N GLY A 214 3.34 14.72 27.72
CA GLY A 214 3.88 16.08 27.75
C GLY A 214 2.90 17.02 27.08
N ALA A 215 2.30 17.94 27.84
CA ALA A 215 1.25 18.85 27.40
C ALA A 215 1.78 19.94 26.43
N LYS A 216 2.29 19.54 25.27
CA LYS A 216 2.73 20.42 24.19
C LYS A 216 2.46 19.75 22.86
N THR A 217 2.04 20.54 21.89
CA THR A 217 1.88 20.12 20.50
C THR A 217 3.19 19.58 19.93
N ILE A 218 3.13 18.41 19.30
CA ILE A 218 4.24 17.78 18.60
C ILE A 218 4.18 18.18 17.12
N LYS A 219 5.15 18.98 16.67
CA LYS A 219 5.25 19.41 15.27
C LYS A 219 5.93 18.34 14.41
N VAL A 220 5.36 18.05 13.24
CA VAL A 220 5.82 17.02 12.29
C VAL A 220 5.96 17.63 10.89
N SER A 221 7.16 17.62 10.31
CA SER A 221 7.42 18.15 8.95
C SER A 221 7.78 17.08 7.91
N GLY A 222 7.86 15.83 8.32
CA GLY A 222 8.16 14.67 7.47
C GLY A 222 7.31 13.49 7.93
N THR A 223 7.92 12.32 8.12
CA THR A 223 7.21 11.18 8.73
C THR A 223 7.56 11.03 10.20
N LEU A 224 6.54 11.01 11.07
CA LEU A 224 6.64 10.53 12.44
C LEU A 224 5.98 9.15 12.54
N ASP A 225 6.79 8.12 12.83
CA ASP A 225 6.30 6.81 13.24
C ASP A 225 6.32 6.72 14.77
N GLY A 226 5.14 6.68 15.38
CA GLY A 226 4.98 6.57 16.82
C GLY A 226 5.24 5.17 17.38
N GLY A 227 5.40 4.15 16.53
CA GLY A 227 5.65 2.77 16.94
C GLY A 227 4.54 2.18 17.82
N MET A 228 3.30 2.63 17.64
CA MET A 228 2.12 2.36 18.49
C MET A 228 2.26 2.82 19.94
N LYS A 229 3.06 3.86 20.20
CA LYS A 229 3.07 4.53 21.50
C LYS A 229 1.80 5.35 21.71
N ARG A 230 1.38 5.45 22.97
CA ARG A 230 0.32 6.36 23.41
C ARG A 230 0.88 7.76 23.65
N TYR A 231 0.19 8.77 23.15
CA TYR A 231 0.49 10.19 23.35
C TYR A 231 -0.69 10.85 24.05
N CYS A 232 -0.40 11.58 25.13
CA CYS A 232 -1.33 12.39 25.90
C CYS A 232 -0.48 13.48 26.60
N CYS A 233 -0.99 14.42 27.39
CA CYS A 233 -2.35 14.68 27.81
C CYS A 233 -2.49 16.20 27.65
N ILE A 234 -3.03 16.64 26.51
CA ILE A 234 -3.12 18.06 26.17
C ILE A 234 -4.58 18.51 26.31
N GLY A 235 -4.80 19.73 26.78
CA GLY A 235 -6.13 20.24 27.10
C GLY A 235 -6.72 19.68 28.40
N ASP A 236 -8.02 19.91 28.59
CA ASP A 236 -8.77 19.58 29.80
C ASP A 236 -9.82 18.46 29.59
N GLY A 237 -9.89 17.90 28.37
CA GLY A 237 -10.89 16.90 27.97
C GLY A 237 -12.26 17.50 27.64
N GLY A 238 -12.38 18.83 27.62
CA GLY A 238 -13.58 19.54 27.19
C GLY A 238 -13.70 19.67 25.66
N GLN A 239 -14.80 20.29 25.22
CA GLN A 239 -15.14 20.52 23.80
C GLN A 239 -14.86 21.97 23.35
N SER A 240 -13.84 22.61 23.94
CA SER A 240 -13.53 24.01 23.61
C SER A 240 -12.72 24.09 22.32
N GLU A 241 -13.16 24.92 21.36
CA GLU A 241 -12.46 25.21 20.09
C GLU A 241 -11.08 25.90 20.24
N SER A 242 -10.61 26.14 21.47
CA SER A 242 -9.35 26.86 21.74
C SER A 242 -8.22 25.95 22.26
N GLN A 243 -8.44 24.64 22.30
CA GLN A 243 -7.44 23.69 22.76
C GLN A 243 -6.32 23.50 21.73
N ASP A 244 -5.10 23.35 22.22
CA ASP A 244 -3.97 23.00 21.35
C ASP A 244 -4.12 21.56 20.83
N PRO A 245 -3.73 21.28 19.56
CA PRO A 245 -3.69 19.92 19.05
C PRO A 245 -2.53 19.14 19.66
N MET A 246 -2.70 17.82 19.77
CA MET A 246 -1.62 16.91 20.16
C MET A 246 -0.51 16.89 19.10
N PHE A 247 -0.88 16.88 17.82
CA PHE A 247 0.06 16.87 16.70
C PHE A 247 -0.27 17.97 15.70
N GLU A 248 0.76 18.65 15.20
CA GLU A 248 0.67 19.64 14.12
C GLU A 248 1.53 19.16 12.96
N LEU A 249 0.89 18.84 11.84
CA LEU A 249 1.51 18.26 10.64
C LEU A 249 1.67 19.37 9.60
N ALA A 250 2.90 19.61 9.15
CA ALA A 250 3.18 20.49 8.02
C ALA A 250 2.67 19.89 6.70
N ASP A 251 2.65 20.69 5.63
CA ASP A 251 2.31 20.19 4.28
C ASP A 251 3.24 19.02 3.88
N GLY A 252 2.63 17.93 3.42
CA GLY A 252 3.27 16.68 3.05
C GLY A 252 3.65 15.75 4.22
N ALA A 253 3.36 16.11 5.47
CA ALA A 253 3.77 15.31 6.62
C ALA A 253 2.89 14.07 6.84
N THR A 254 3.49 13.03 7.40
CA THR A 254 2.85 11.75 7.74
C THR A 254 2.96 11.48 9.24
N LEU A 255 1.84 11.25 9.90
CA LEU A 255 1.77 10.70 11.25
C LEU A 255 1.33 9.24 11.15
N LYS A 256 2.12 8.30 11.67
CA LYS A 256 1.74 6.89 11.64
C LYS A 256 1.99 6.11 12.91
N ASN A 257 1.18 5.07 13.13
CA ASN A 257 1.28 4.14 14.25
C ASN A 257 1.27 4.87 15.61
N VAL A 258 0.18 5.59 15.88
CA VAL A 258 0.05 6.41 17.10
C VAL A 258 -1.25 6.05 17.80
N ILE A 259 -1.22 5.99 19.13
CA ILE A 259 -2.43 5.99 19.96
C ILE A 259 -2.52 7.37 20.62
N ILE A 260 -3.65 8.04 20.50
CA ILE A 260 -3.94 9.32 21.14
C ILE A 260 -4.87 9.03 22.32
N GLY A 261 -4.35 9.26 23.52
CA GLY A 261 -5.07 9.07 24.77
C GLY A 261 -5.76 10.34 25.24
N SER A 262 -6.63 10.21 26.24
CA SER A 262 -7.30 11.34 26.90
C SER A 262 -6.42 11.98 27.97
N PRO A 263 -6.45 13.31 28.15
CA PRO A 263 -7.02 14.33 27.26
C PRO A 263 -6.27 14.45 25.93
N ALA A 264 -7.02 14.56 24.83
CA ALA A 264 -6.49 14.60 23.47
C ALA A 264 -6.39 16.02 22.86
N GLY A 265 -6.88 17.05 23.57
CA GLY A 265 -7.01 18.41 23.07
C GLY A 265 -7.81 18.47 21.77
N ASP A 266 -7.34 19.27 20.82
CA ASP A 266 -7.87 19.34 19.45
C ASP A 266 -7.14 18.36 18.50
N GLY A 267 -6.90 17.14 18.98
CA GLY A 267 -6.45 16.01 18.18
C GLY A 267 -5.21 16.26 17.31
N VAL A 268 -5.39 16.19 15.99
CA VAL A 268 -4.34 16.34 14.98
C VAL A 268 -4.67 17.48 14.02
N HIS A 269 -3.80 18.46 13.89
CA HIS A 269 -3.94 19.53 12.89
C HIS A 269 -3.08 19.26 11.66
N CYS A 270 -3.67 19.34 10.47
CA CYS A 270 -2.96 19.31 9.21
C CYS A 270 -2.91 20.70 8.59
N LEU A 271 -1.74 21.34 8.62
CA LEU A 271 -1.51 22.69 8.11
C LEU A 271 -1.44 22.77 6.57
N GLY A 272 -1.31 21.62 5.92
CA GLY A 272 -1.33 21.42 4.47
C GLY A 272 -1.91 20.04 4.15
N ARG A 273 -1.52 19.45 3.03
CA ARG A 273 -1.77 18.04 2.75
C ARG A 273 -1.08 17.19 3.81
N CYS A 274 -1.74 16.15 4.30
CA CYS A 274 -1.14 15.29 5.31
C CYS A 274 -1.61 13.84 5.17
N THR A 275 -0.86 12.93 5.77
CA THR A 275 -1.26 11.52 5.88
C THR A 275 -1.32 11.13 7.35
N ILE A 276 -2.49 10.70 7.81
CA ILE A 276 -2.73 10.16 9.14
C ILE A 276 -3.01 8.67 9.00
N GLN A 277 -2.11 7.85 9.55
CA GLN A 277 -1.96 6.48 9.12
C GLN A 277 -1.89 5.52 10.32
N ASN A 278 -2.88 4.65 10.50
CA ASN A 278 -2.97 3.74 11.65
C ASN A 278 -2.89 4.50 12.98
N VAL A 279 -3.69 5.56 13.10
CA VAL A 279 -3.80 6.39 14.31
C VAL A 279 -5.09 6.05 15.04
N TRP A 280 -5.01 5.95 16.37
CA TRP A 280 -6.10 5.45 17.21
C TRP A 280 -6.44 6.43 18.33
N TRP A 281 -7.65 7.01 18.31
CA TRP A 281 -8.13 7.94 19.33
C TRP A 281 -8.95 7.19 20.37
N GLU A 282 -8.41 7.07 21.57
CA GLU A 282 -9.09 6.40 22.70
C GLU A 282 -10.23 7.23 23.27
N ASP A 283 -10.16 8.54 23.10
CA ASP A 283 -11.18 9.51 23.50
C ASP A 283 -10.91 10.76 22.68
N VAL A 284 -11.86 11.12 21.82
CA VAL A 284 -11.72 12.31 20.99
C VAL A 284 -12.01 13.52 21.86
N GLY A 285 -11.11 14.50 21.84
CA GLY A 285 -11.29 15.78 22.52
C GLY A 285 -12.30 16.64 21.77
N GLU A 286 -11.91 17.83 21.33
CA GLU A 286 -12.77 18.67 20.49
C GLU A 286 -12.99 17.99 19.12
N ASP A 287 -11.93 17.85 18.33
CA ASP A 287 -11.91 17.05 17.10
C ASP A 287 -10.86 15.93 17.13
N GLY A 288 -11.03 14.91 16.28
CA GLY A 288 -10.01 13.89 16.07
C GLY A 288 -8.87 14.40 15.19
N ALA A 289 -9.22 14.99 14.05
CA ALA A 289 -8.29 15.73 13.22
C ALA A 289 -8.96 16.87 12.45
N THR A 290 -8.20 17.95 12.26
CA THR A 290 -8.63 19.18 11.61
C THR A 290 -7.73 19.49 10.40
N PHE A 291 -8.31 19.48 9.21
CA PHE A 291 -7.62 19.76 7.94
C PHE A 291 -7.72 21.25 7.61
N LEU A 292 -6.60 21.96 7.75
CA LEU A 292 -6.50 23.42 7.66
C LEU A 292 -5.86 23.91 6.35
N GLY A 293 -5.21 23.02 5.60
CA GLY A 293 -4.46 23.35 4.39
C GLY A 293 -5.28 24.06 3.30
N THR A 294 -4.71 25.10 2.70
CA THR A 294 -5.39 25.91 1.66
C THR A 294 -4.76 25.79 0.27
N ASN A 295 -3.76 24.92 0.12
CA ASN A 295 -3.02 24.73 -1.14
C ASN A 295 -3.68 23.72 -2.10
N GLY A 296 -4.86 23.22 -1.76
CA GLY A 296 -5.56 22.15 -2.47
C GLY A 296 -4.86 20.79 -2.34
N GLY A 297 -5.27 19.86 -3.20
CA GLY A 297 -4.76 18.49 -3.23
C GLY A 297 -5.35 17.60 -2.13
N ASP A 298 -4.73 16.44 -1.94
CA ASP A 298 -5.33 15.36 -1.16
C ASP A 298 -4.64 15.18 0.19
N SER A 299 -5.45 14.96 1.23
CA SER A 299 -5.04 14.46 2.54
C SER A 299 -5.65 13.08 2.78
N TYR A 300 -4.99 12.26 3.59
CA TYR A 300 -5.37 10.86 3.77
C TYR A 300 -5.50 10.50 5.26
N VAL A 301 -6.59 9.82 5.60
CA VAL A 301 -6.79 9.05 6.82
C VAL A 301 -6.88 7.59 6.42
N ILE A 302 -5.93 6.79 6.89
CA ILE A 302 -5.72 5.43 6.41
C ILE A 302 -5.64 4.50 7.61
N GLY A 303 -6.59 3.57 7.74
CA GLY A 303 -6.63 2.66 8.88
C GLY A 303 -6.82 3.38 10.21
N GLY A 304 -6.68 2.65 11.32
CA GLY A 304 -6.85 3.21 12.64
C GLY A 304 -8.30 3.21 13.12
N GLY A 305 -8.56 3.95 14.19
CA GLY A 305 -9.92 4.09 14.68
C GLY A 305 -10.11 5.12 15.77
N ALA A 306 -11.35 5.48 16.04
CA ALA A 306 -11.69 6.48 17.04
C ALA A 306 -12.92 6.09 17.85
N ARG A 307 -13.02 6.62 19.06
CA ARG A 307 -14.24 6.55 19.85
C ARG A 307 -14.51 7.83 20.61
N SER A 308 -15.76 8.00 21.04
CA SER A 308 -16.20 9.09 21.92
C SER A 308 -16.09 10.50 21.32
N ALA A 309 -16.25 10.65 19.99
CA ALA A 309 -16.30 11.98 19.37
C ALA A 309 -17.69 12.60 19.53
N SER A 310 -17.85 13.52 20.47
CA SER A 310 -19.17 14.08 20.82
C SER A 310 -19.82 14.83 19.66
N ASP A 311 -19.05 15.62 18.89
CA ASP A 311 -19.54 16.32 17.70
C ASP A 311 -18.98 15.76 16.39
N LYS A 312 -17.71 16.02 16.06
CA LYS A 312 -17.12 15.66 14.76
C LYS A 312 -15.77 15.01 14.96
N LEU A 313 -15.50 13.98 14.16
CA LEU A 313 -14.21 13.30 14.20
C LEU A 313 -13.21 14.00 13.28
N PHE A 314 -13.61 14.25 12.03
CA PHE A 314 -12.78 14.92 11.05
C PHE A 314 -13.41 16.23 10.60
N GLN A 315 -12.75 17.33 10.92
CA GLN A 315 -13.15 18.67 10.54
C GLN A 315 -12.32 19.15 9.35
N HIS A 316 -12.98 19.66 8.32
CA HIS A 316 -12.30 20.16 7.12
C HIS A 316 -12.57 21.66 6.95
N ASN A 317 -11.57 22.48 7.32
CA ASN A 317 -11.62 23.94 7.25
C ASN A 317 -10.97 24.46 5.97
N GLY A 318 -9.94 23.78 5.48
CA GLY A 318 -9.18 24.07 4.26
C GLY A 318 -9.91 23.76 2.96
N ASN A 319 -9.16 23.58 1.86
CA ASN A 319 -9.66 23.14 0.55
C ASN A 319 -9.03 21.81 0.12
N GLY A 320 -9.55 21.22 -0.96
CA GLY A 320 -9.04 19.96 -1.51
C GLY A 320 -9.86 18.74 -1.09
N THR A 321 -9.23 17.57 -1.08
CA THR A 321 -9.91 16.28 -0.83
C THR A 321 -9.37 15.60 0.41
N VAL A 322 -10.26 15.10 1.28
CA VAL A 322 -9.89 14.21 2.38
C VAL A 322 -10.34 12.78 2.05
N HIS A 323 -9.39 11.86 1.96
CA HIS A 323 -9.66 10.43 1.77
C HIS A 323 -9.66 9.72 3.12
N ILE A 324 -10.74 9.05 3.48
CA ILE A 324 -10.86 8.27 4.72
C ILE A 324 -11.06 6.82 4.33
N SER A 325 -10.14 5.95 4.73
CA SER A 325 -10.18 4.55 4.32
C SER A 325 -9.82 3.56 5.41
N ASN A 326 -10.43 2.37 5.37
CA ASN A 326 -10.14 1.26 6.29
C ASN A 326 -10.28 1.63 7.78
N PHE A 327 -11.17 2.58 8.09
CA PHE A 327 -11.27 3.21 9.40
C PHE A 327 -12.40 2.61 10.24
N TYR A 328 -12.19 2.48 11.55
CA TYR A 328 -13.23 2.11 12.50
C TYR A 328 -13.60 3.30 13.40
N ALA A 329 -14.87 3.59 13.58
CA ALA A 329 -15.29 4.57 14.59
C ALA A 329 -16.47 4.09 15.41
N SER A 330 -16.50 4.43 16.70
CA SER A 330 -17.62 4.10 17.59
C SER A 330 -18.06 5.26 18.46
N GLY A 331 -19.38 5.49 18.56
CA GLY A 331 -19.94 6.54 19.42
C GLY A 331 -19.48 7.93 18.97
N ILE A 332 -19.70 8.24 17.70
CA ILE A 332 -19.30 9.52 17.09
C ILE A 332 -20.51 10.33 16.64
N GLY A 333 -20.45 11.66 16.72
CA GLY A 333 -21.46 12.52 16.07
C GLY A 333 -21.36 12.42 14.55
N LYS A 334 -20.28 12.95 13.96
CA LYS A 334 -20.03 12.95 12.51
C LYS A 334 -18.66 12.37 12.20
N LEU A 335 -18.54 11.45 11.24
CA LEU A 335 -17.23 11.00 10.78
C LEU A 335 -16.48 12.15 10.10
N TYR A 336 -17.14 12.89 9.21
CA TYR A 336 -16.56 14.04 8.51
C TYR A 336 -17.52 15.22 8.42
N ARG A 337 -16.99 16.44 8.57
CA ARG A 337 -17.72 17.69 8.34
C ARG A 337 -16.85 18.71 7.59
N GLY A 338 -17.34 19.16 6.44
CA GLY A 338 -16.82 20.39 5.80
C GLY A 338 -17.29 21.61 6.57
N CYS A 339 -16.40 22.51 6.98
CA CYS A 339 -16.78 23.65 7.82
C CYS A 339 -17.89 24.49 7.18
N GLY A 340 -19.02 24.68 7.88
CA GLY A 340 -20.20 25.36 7.34
C GLY A 340 -20.30 26.85 7.65
N ASN A 341 -19.55 27.35 8.63
CA ASN A 341 -19.60 28.74 9.09
C ASN A 341 -18.20 29.29 9.46
N CYS A 342 -17.16 28.76 8.83
CA CYS A 342 -15.79 29.26 8.98
C CYS A 342 -15.65 30.69 8.44
N THR A 343 -14.62 31.42 8.87
CA THR A 343 -14.33 32.77 8.37
C THR A 343 -14.07 32.77 6.86
N ASN A 344 -13.33 31.77 6.37
CA ASN A 344 -13.09 31.54 4.95
C ASN A 344 -13.91 30.33 4.48
N HIS A 345 -14.31 30.38 3.20
CA HIS A 345 -15.11 29.34 2.58
C HIS A 345 -14.34 28.77 1.39
N TYR A 346 -14.41 27.45 1.24
CA TYR A 346 -13.73 26.70 0.20
C TYR A 346 -14.64 25.60 -0.31
N GLU A 347 -14.38 25.19 -1.54
CA GLU A 347 -14.88 23.93 -2.10
C GLU A 347 -14.07 22.78 -1.51
N ARG A 348 -14.77 21.77 -0.96
CA ARG A 348 -14.18 20.65 -0.22
C ARG A 348 -14.74 19.32 -0.67
N HIS A 349 -13.87 18.34 -0.79
CA HIS A 349 -14.25 16.99 -1.18
C HIS A 349 -13.89 15.97 -0.11
N VAL A 350 -14.69 14.91 0.00
CA VAL A 350 -14.38 13.76 0.85
C VAL A 350 -14.61 12.46 0.10
N VAL A 351 -13.69 11.51 0.26
CA VAL A 351 -13.82 10.16 -0.28
C VAL A 351 -13.73 9.18 0.87
N VAL A 352 -14.82 8.46 1.15
CA VAL A 352 -14.89 7.49 2.25
C VAL A 352 -14.97 6.09 1.68
N ASP A 353 -14.03 5.22 2.07
CA ASP A 353 -13.99 3.85 1.60
C ASP A 353 -13.71 2.82 2.71
N ASN A 354 -14.50 1.74 2.76
CA ASN A 354 -14.26 0.62 3.68
C ASN A 354 -14.18 1.03 5.15
N VAL A 355 -15.19 1.74 5.64
CA VAL A 355 -15.27 2.16 7.05
C VAL A 355 -16.32 1.37 7.80
N LEU A 356 -16.10 1.12 9.09
CA LEU A 356 -17.13 0.62 10.00
C LEU A 356 -17.46 1.71 11.03
N LEU A 357 -18.71 2.14 11.06
CA LEU A 357 -19.22 3.10 12.01
C LEU A 357 -20.24 2.45 12.94
N VAL A 358 -19.95 2.46 14.23
CA VAL A 358 -20.83 1.93 15.27
C VAL A 358 -21.41 3.09 16.08
N ASN A 359 -22.73 3.20 16.20
CA ASN A 359 -23.40 4.28 16.92
C ASN A 359 -22.98 5.68 16.45
N ALA A 360 -22.87 5.88 15.13
CA ALA A 360 -22.63 7.19 14.52
C ALA A 360 -23.96 7.89 14.18
N LYS A 361 -23.98 9.24 14.24
CA LYS A 361 -25.16 10.02 13.81
C LYS A 361 -25.07 10.45 12.34
N TYR A 362 -23.87 10.74 11.84
CA TYR A 362 -23.62 11.13 10.46
C TYR A 362 -22.35 10.42 9.92
N VAL A 363 -22.37 9.99 8.66
CA VAL A 363 -21.14 9.63 7.94
C VAL A 363 -20.47 10.93 7.49
N VAL A 364 -21.10 11.70 6.61
CA VAL A 364 -20.54 12.98 6.13
C VAL A 364 -21.57 14.12 6.18
N GLY A 365 -21.08 15.35 6.37
CA GLY A 365 -21.83 16.58 6.19
C GLY A 365 -21.13 17.58 5.27
N ILE A 366 -21.76 17.95 4.15
CA ILE A 366 -21.17 18.77 3.08
C ILE A 366 -21.98 20.04 2.79
N ASN A 367 -21.35 21.12 2.29
CA ASN A 367 -22.01 22.37 1.93
C ASN A 367 -22.16 22.50 0.41
N THR A 368 -23.33 22.18 -0.13
CA THR A 368 -23.54 22.03 -1.59
C THR A 368 -23.44 23.37 -2.33
N ASN A 369 -23.83 24.48 -1.70
CA ASN A 369 -23.71 25.82 -2.27
C ASN A 369 -22.26 26.30 -2.46
N TRP A 370 -21.27 25.61 -1.89
CA TRP A 370 -19.84 25.88 -2.10
C TRP A 370 -19.16 24.84 -2.97
N GLY A 371 -19.92 23.93 -3.59
CA GLY A 371 -19.39 22.90 -4.48
C GLY A 371 -18.89 21.64 -3.77
N ASP A 372 -19.11 21.51 -2.45
CA ASP A 372 -18.61 20.36 -1.72
C ASP A 372 -19.17 19.04 -2.30
N THR A 373 -18.35 17.99 -2.33
CA THR A 373 -18.79 16.65 -2.74
C THR A 373 -18.32 15.57 -1.78
N ALA A 374 -19.05 14.47 -1.72
CA ALA A 374 -18.72 13.27 -0.98
C ALA A 374 -18.87 12.04 -1.87
N THR A 375 -17.85 11.19 -1.92
CA THR A 375 -17.90 9.89 -2.60
C THR A 375 -17.79 8.78 -1.56
N LEU A 376 -18.75 7.87 -1.50
CA LEU A 376 -18.80 6.83 -0.46
C LEU A 376 -18.83 5.42 -1.08
N THR A 377 -17.94 4.55 -0.63
CA THR A 377 -17.90 3.13 -1.03
C THR A 377 -17.67 2.21 0.17
N ARG A 378 -18.35 1.06 0.22
CA ARG A 378 -18.14 0.02 1.25
C ARG A 378 -18.23 0.56 2.69
N VAL A 379 -19.20 1.40 2.97
CA VAL A 379 -19.47 1.94 4.31
C VAL A 379 -20.36 0.95 5.06
N VAL A 380 -19.92 0.49 6.24
CA VAL A 380 -20.73 -0.36 7.10
C VAL A 380 -21.20 0.46 8.30
N VAL A 381 -22.51 0.46 8.55
CA VAL A 381 -23.12 1.15 9.68
C VAL A 381 -23.78 0.15 10.61
N GLN A 382 -23.43 0.23 11.89
CA GLN A 382 -24.06 -0.48 13.01
C GLN A 382 -24.60 0.56 13.98
N SER A 383 -25.84 1.03 13.78
CA SER A 383 -26.43 2.06 14.63
C SER A 383 -27.85 1.69 15.02
N SER A 384 -28.19 1.88 16.31
CA SER A 384 -29.54 1.66 16.82
C SER A 384 -30.50 2.82 16.53
N SER A 385 -29.99 3.95 16.02
CA SER A 385 -30.74 5.14 15.62
C SER A 385 -30.55 5.43 14.13
N GLY A 386 -31.48 6.19 13.54
CA GLY A 386 -31.32 6.69 12.16
C GLY A 386 -29.98 7.42 11.99
N ILE A 387 -29.25 7.07 10.93
CA ILE A 387 -27.99 7.69 10.54
C ILE A 387 -28.21 8.53 9.28
N HIS A 388 -27.56 9.68 9.22
CA HIS A 388 -27.45 10.48 8.00
C HIS A 388 -26.22 10.03 7.21
N ILE A 389 -26.41 9.47 6.02
CA ILE A 389 -25.29 8.98 5.21
C ILE A 389 -24.55 10.15 4.54
N CYS A 390 -25.26 11.08 3.93
CA CYS A 390 -24.65 12.25 3.32
C CYS A 390 -25.56 13.44 3.55
N ALA A 391 -25.32 14.16 4.64
CA ALA A 391 -26.12 15.30 5.04
C ALA A 391 -25.68 16.54 4.25
N GLU A 392 -26.62 17.15 3.53
CA GLU A 392 -26.38 18.36 2.74
C GLU A 392 -26.76 19.60 3.53
N TYR A 393 -25.94 20.65 3.39
CA TYR A 393 -26.13 21.93 4.04
C TYR A 393 -25.96 23.10 3.06
N THR A 394 -26.59 24.22 3.39
CA THR A 394 -26.16 25.54 2.91
C THR A 394 -25.13 26.09 3.90
N GLY A 395 -23.88 26.20 3.45
CA GLY A 395 -22.81 26.93 4.15
C GLY A 395 -23.10 28.43 4.17
N VAL A 396 -22.70 29.08 5.28
CA VAL A 396 -23.01 30.48 5.60
C VAL A 396 -21.77 31.22 6.09
N ALA A 397 -21.83 32.55 6.13
CA ALA A 397 -20.78 33.35 6.75
C ALA A 397 -20.67 33.08 8.26
N LYS A 398 -19.49 33.32 8.83
CA LYS A 398 -19.25 33.18 10.27
C LYS A 398 -20.23 33.99 11.12
N GLY A 399 -20.72 33.37 12.18
CA GLY A 399 -21.73 33.95 13.09
C GLY A 399 -23.17 33.61 12.72
N SER A 400 -23.39 32.84 11.65
CA SER A 400 -24.68 32.21 11.32
C SER A 400 -24.57 30.69 11.39
N GLU A 401 -25.71 30.02 11.51
CA GLU A 401 -25.79 28.56 11.52
C GLU A 401 -26.05 27.98 10.13
N PRO A 402 -25.28 26.97 9.68
CA PRO A 402 -25.52 26.29 8.41
C PRO A 402 -26.91 25.63 8.38
N LYS A 403 -27.63 25.78 7.27
CA LYS A 403 -28.97 25.23 7.11
C LYS A 403 -28.92 23.82 6.55
N TYR A 404 -29.47 22.84 7.26
CA TYR A 404 -29.65 21.48 6.76
C TYR A 404 -30.69 21.43 5.63
N LEU A 405 -30.37 20.71 4.55
CA LEU A 405 -31.19 20.59 3.35
C LEU A 405 -31.86 19.21 3.21
N GLY A 406 -31.29 18.19 3.84
CA GLY A 406 -31.70 16.79 3.68
C GLY A 406 -30.51 15.87 3.47
N ASP A 407 -30.79 14.59 3.28
CA ASP A 407 -29.77 13.61 2.90
C ASP A 407 -29.77 13.43 1.37
N GLY A 408 -28.59 13.55 0.76
CA GLY A 408 -28.36 13.37 -0.68
C GLY A 408 -27.95 11.94 -1.05
N MET A 409 -28.17 11.56 -2.32
CA MET A 409 -27.72 10.30 -2.92
C MET A 409 -27.82 10.34 -4.45
N GLY A 410 -26.67 10.30 -5.14
CA GLY A 410 -26.59 10.27 -6.60
C GLY A 410 -26.94 11.59 -7.29
N ASP A 411 -26.82 12.72 -6.59
CA ASP A 411 -27.21 14.07 -7.02
C ASP A 411 -26.04 14.93 -7.53
N GLY A 412 -24.83 14.37 -7.60
CA GLY A 412 -23.60 15.05 -8.01
C GLY A 412 -22.81 15.64 -6.84
N HIS A 413 -23.44 15.85 -5.68
CA HIS A 413 -22.75 16.22 -4.43
C HIS A 413 -22.49 14.98 -3.58
N CYS A 414 -23.52 14.18 -3.33
CA CYS A 414 -23.48 12.93 -2.59
C CYS A 414 -23.36 11.73 -3.55
N ASN A 415 -22.14 11.39 -3.93
CA ASN A 415 -21.82 10.39 -4.96
C ASN A 415 -21.67 8.98 -4.39
N PHE A 416 -22.80 8.29 -4.19
CA PHE A 416 -22.86 6.88 -3.82
C PHE A 416 -24.20 6.24 -4.24
N LYS A 417 -24.26 4.91 -4.27
CA LYS A 417 -25.50 4.14 -4.43
C LYS A 417 -25.82 3.36 -3.16
N SER A 418 -27.06 2.92 -3.01
CA SER A 418 -27.48 2.16 -1.82
C SER A 418 -26.63 0.91 -1.56
N SER A 419 -26.08 0.27 -2.59
CA SER A 419 -25.20 -0.90 -2.43
C SER A 419 -23.78 -0.59 -1.94
N ASP A 420 -23.42 0.69 -1.85
CA ASP A 420 -22.17 1.12 -1.23
C ASP A 420 -22.29 1.21 0.30
N ILE A 421 -23.51 1.15 0.84
CA ILE A 421 -23.81 1.22 2.27
C ILE A 421 -24.38 -0.11 2.75
N THR A 422 -23.77 -0.69 3.78
CA THR A 422 -24.25 -1.91 4.44
C THR A 422 -24.71 -1.58 5.86
N TYR A 423 -25.99 -1.79 6.15
CA TYR A 423 -26.53 -1.68 7.50
C TYR A 423 -26.44 -3.04 8.20
N LYS A 424 -25.98 -3.07 9.45
CA LYS A 424 -25.79 -4.28 10.26
C LYS A 424 -26.42 -4.17 11.63
#